data_AF-A0A481QY36-F1
#
_entry.id   AF-A0A481QY36-F1
#
_cell.length_a   1.000
_cell.length_b   1.000
_cell.length_c   1.000
_cell.angle_alpha   90.00
_cell.angle_beta   90.00
_cell.angle_gamma   90.00
#
_symmetry.space_group_name_H-M   'P 1'
#
loop_
_entity.id
_entity.type
_entity.pdbx_description
1 polymer ?
#
loop_
_entity_poly.entity_id
_entity_poly.type
_entity_poly.pdbx_seq_one_letter_code
_entity_poly.pdbx_strand_id
1 'polypeptide(L)'
;MADLSWKQTLSISLLTAAITLGGTTYQQAHQDQRADKVSFLDGAQTTAQETSRLMDNGYNALAKLLKGMDQKGWEDFSKGPLDEYMEFRRGWRQQLIAEHFKLSRYFGKDMANELINIDEIDIRPTDNRSSSKPCSRPAKYQHSDIEKLAAEIECHARFMTVKQDAVNGRLDAQQTDELVEALNSKMDLMNETKNLLRKYDKASVSYLRKLDTRLTTLGVSTVTAL
;
A
#
# COMPACT_ATOMS: atom_id res chain seq x y z
N MET A 1 -69.62 35.19 -26.47
CA MET A 1 -68.58 34.18 -26.76
C MET A 1 -67.25 34.69 -26.22
N ALA A 2 -66.91 34.41 -24.94
CA ALA A 2 -65.63 34.83 -24.35
C ALA A 2 -65.08 33.85 -23.28
N ASP A 3 -65.75 32.73 -22.98
CA ASP A 3 -65.34 31.85 -21.88
C ASP A 3 -64.39 30.69 -22.27
N LEU A 4 -64.15 30.48 -23.57
CA LEU A 4 -63.29 29.39 -24.06
C LEU A 4 -61.78 29.75 -24.05
N SER A 5 -61.44 31.05 -24.10
CA SER A 5 -60.06 31.54 -24.18
C SER A 5 -59.29 31.41 -22.85
N TRP A 6 -59.94 31.64 -21.71
CA TRP A 6 -59.28 31.65 -20.41
C TRP A 6 -58.86 30.25 -19.92
N LYS A 7 -59.73 29.25 -20.11
CA LYS A 7 -59.43 27.87 -19.73
C LYS A 7 -58.29 27.28 -20.55
N GLN A 8 -58.26 27.56 -21.86
CA GLN A 8 -57.18 27.14 -22.75
C GLN A 8 -55.84 27.78 -22.38
N THR A 9 -55.83 29.08 -22.08
CA THR A 9 -54.62 29.82 -21.70
C THR A 9 -54.04 29.29 -20.39
N LEU A 10 -54.87 29.11 -19.35
CA LEU A 10 -54.44 28.52 -18.07
C LEU A 10 -53.88 27.10 -18.21
N SER A 11 -54.50 26.25 -19.03
CA SER A 11 -54.01 24.88 -19.26
C SER A 11 -52.67 24.86 -20.00
N ILE A 12 -52.45 25.74 -20.96
CA ILE A 12 -51.18 25.83 -21.69
C ILE A 12 -50.06 26.37 -20.78
N SER A 13 -50.37 27.35 -19.93
CA SER A 13 -49.41 27.91 -18.95
C SER A 13 -48.99 26.87 -17.90
N LEU A 14 -49.94 26.09 -17.37
CA LEU A 14 -49.67 25.01 -16.42
C LEU A 14 -48.84 23.88 -17.05
N LEU A 15 -49.15 23.49 -18.29
CA LEU A 15 -48.43 22.44 -19.00
C LEU A 15 -46.98 22.87 -19.31
N THR A 16 -46.79 24.13 -19.73
CA THR A 16 -45.47 24.69 -20.03
C THR A 16 -44.63 24.83 -18.76
N ALA A 17 -45.23 25.26 -17.65
CA ALA A 17 -44.55 25.31 -16.35
C ALA A 17 -44.14 23.91 -15.86
N ALA A 18 -45.01 22.91 -15.99
CA ALA A 18 -44.71 21.52 -15.61
C ALA A 18 -43.61 20.90 -16.50
N ILE A 19 -43.61 21.15 -17.80
CA ILE A 19 -42.55 20.70 -18.72
C ILE A 19 -41.22 21.40 -18.43
N THR A 20 -41.27 22.70 -18.12
CA THR A 20 -40.05 23.46 -17.78
C THR A 20 -39.47 22.99 -16.45
N LEU A 21 -40.29 22.81 -15.41
CA LEU A 21 -39.85 22.29 -14.10
C LEU A 21 -39.38 20.83 -14.19
N GLY A 22 -40.07 19.98 -14.97
CA GLY A 22 -39.65 18.61 -15.24
C GLY A 22 -38.36 18.52 -16.05
N GLY A 23 -38.20 19.41 -17.04
CA GLY A 23 -37.00 19.52 -17.85
C GLY A 23 -35.79 20.02 -17.07
N THR A 24 -35.96 21.05 -16.23
CA THR A 24 -34.88 21.58 -15.38
C THR A 24 -34.48 20.60 -14.29
N THR A 25 -35.42 19.91 -13.64
CA THR A 25 -35.10 18.87 -12.65
C THR A 25 -34.36 17.68 -13.27
N TYR A 26 -34.77 17.23 -14.46
CA TYR A 26 -34.05 16.17 -15.18
C TYR A 26 -32.65 16.62 -15.63
N GLN A 27 -32.52 17.83 -16.15
CA GLN A 27 -31.23 18.38 -16.58
C GLN A 27 -30.29 18.64 -15.39
N GLN A 28 -30.82 19.12 -14.26
CA GLN A 28 -30.08 19.32 -13.03
C GLN A 28 -29.63 17.97 -12.44
N ALA A 29 -30.51 16.97 -12.38
CA ALA A 29 -30.14 15.61 -11.98
C ALA A 29 -29.03 15.02 -12.86
N HIS A 30 -29.06 15.27 -14.17
CA HIS A 30 -27.97 14.85 -15.08
C HIS A 30 -26.66 15.62 -14.84
N GLN A 31 -26.73 16.90 -14.51
CA GLN A 31 -25.55 17.70 -14.18
C GLN A 31 -24.93 17.27 -12.85
N ASP A 32 -25.76 17.03 -11.83
CA ASP A 32 -25.34 16.55 -10.52
C ASP A 32 -24.69 15.17 -10.64
N GLN A 33 -25.30 14.24 -11.40
CA GLN A 33 -24.70 12.93 -11.69
C GLN A 33 -23.36 13.01 -12.41
N ARG A 34 -23.19 13.96 -13.33
CA ARG A 34 -21.90 14.18 -14.00
C ARG A 34 -20.86 14.77 -13.05
N ALA A 35 -21.25 15.73 -12.23
CA ALA A 35 -20.38 16.34 -11.23
C ALA A 35 -19.92 15.30 -10.19
N ASP A 36 -20.84 14.49 -9.69
CA ASP A 36 -20.57 13.39 -8.76
C ASP A 36 -19.63 12.36 -9.38
N LYS A 37 -19.86 11.98 -10.64
CA LYS A 37 -18.98 11.07 -11.37
C LYS A 37 -17.57 11.63 -11.53
N VAL A 38 -17.44 12.90 -11.91
CA VAL A 38 -16.12 13.55 -12.05
C VAL A 38 -15.41 13.62 -10.70
N SER A 39 -16.11 14.03 -9.65
CA SER A 39 -15.55 14.09 -8.29
C SER A 39 -15.10 12.70 -7.80
N PHE A 40 -15.88 11.65 -8.10
CA PHE A 40 -15.51 10.28 -7.77
C PHE A 40 -14.25 9.83 -8.52
N LEU A 41 -14.14 10.12 -9.81
CA LEU A 41 -12.98 9.76 -10.63
C LEU A 41 -11.71 10.51 -10.20
N ASP A 42 -11.84 11.80 -9.89
CA ASP A 42 -10.74 12.61 -9.36
C ASP A 42 -10.24 12.09 -8.01
N GLY A 43 -11.17 11.73 -7.12
CA GLY A 43 -10.86 11.08 -5.85
C GLY A 43 -10.16 9.73 -6.02
N ALA A 44 -10.63 8.91 -6.96
CA ALA A 44 -10.02 7.62 -7.29
C ALA A 44 -8.59 7.79 -7.85
N GLN A 45 -8.39 8.74 -8.76
CA GLN A 45 -7.07 9.03 -9.33
C GLN A 45 -6.09 9.54 -8.29
N THR A 46 -6.52 10.48 -7.43
CA THR A 46 -5.70 11.00 -6.32
C THR A 46 -5.28 9.87 -5.39
N THR A 47 -6.24 9.00 -5.01
CA THR A 47 -5.97 7.82 -4.17
C THR A 47 -4.93 6.89 -4.83
N ALA A 48 -5.03 6.63 -6.13
CA ALA A 48 -4.04 5.79 -6.82
C ALA A 48 -2.64 6.41 -6.82
N GLN A 49 -2.53 7.74 -7.03
CA GLN A 49 -1.26 8.46 -7.00
C GLN A 49 -0.64 8.46 -5.60
N GLU A 50 -1.44 8.75 -4.58
CA GLU A 50 -1.01 8.71 -3.17
C GLU A 50 -0.55 7.31 -2.78
N THR A 51 -1.30 6.28 -3.15
CA THR A 51 -0.93 4.88 -2.93
C THR A 51 0.40 4.54 -3.61
N SER A 52 0.59 4.94 -4.88
CA SER A 52 1.88 4.74 -5.58
C SER A 52 3.04 5.36 -4.82
N ARG A 53 2.88 6.59 -4.33
CA ARG A 53 3.91 7.28 -3.56
C ARG A 53 4.20 6.57 -2.23
N LEU A 54 3.18 6.05 -1.54
CA LEU A 54 3.37 5.30 -0.31
C LEU A 54 4.19 4.03 -0.54
N MET A 55 3.93 3.32 -1.63
CA MET A 55 4.62 2.07 -1.95
C MET A 55 6.08 2.30 -2.31
N ASP A 56 6.37 3.33 -3.10
CA ASP A 56 7.73 3.76 -3.44
C ASP A 56 8.51 4.25 -2.20
N ASN A 57 7.89 5.08 -1.35
CA ASN A 57 8.49 5.49 -0.08
C ASN A 57 8.85 4.29 0.81
N GLY A 58 7.95 3.31 0.91
CA GLY A 58 8.19 2.08 1.67
C GLY A 58 9.36 1.28 1.10
N TYR A 59 9.44 1.12 -0.22
CA TYR A 59 10.56 0.46 -0.89
C TYR A 59 11.90 1.18 -0.60
N ASN A 60 11.93 2.50 -0.78
CA ASN A 60 13.14 3.30 -0.60
C ASN A 60 13.65 3.27 0.84
N ALA A 61 12.74 3.32 1.82
CA ALA A 61 13.10 3.20 3.23
C ALA A 61 13.65 1.80 3.57
N LEU A 62 13.04 0.74 3.04
CA LEU A 62 13.54 -0.63 3.20
C LEU A 62 14.90 -0.82 2.53
N ALA A 63 15.09 -0.30 1.32
CA ALA A 63 16.37 -0.34 0.63
C ALA A 63 17.46 0.40 1.42
N LYS A 64 17.14 1.55 2.03
CA LYS A 64 18.03 2.29 2.93
C LYS A 64 18.38 1.46 4.17
N LEU A 65 17.38 0.83 4.80
CA LEU A 65 17.58 -0.06 5.95
C LEU A 65 18.53 -1.22 5.60
N LEU A 66 18.30 -1.88 4.46
CA LEU A 66 19.14 -2.99 3.99
C LEU A 66 20.55 -2.57 3.60
N LYS A 67 20.76 -1.32 3.19
CA LYS A 67 22.10 -0.76 3.03
C LYS A 67 22.76 -0.51 4.40
N GLY A 68 21.96 -0.09 5.39
CA GLY A 68 22.42 0.22 6.73
C GLY A 68 22.89 -0.99 7.56
N MET A 69 22.51 -2.21 7.19
CA MET A 69 22.99 -3.45 7.82
C MET A 69 24.38 -3.91 7.34
N ASP A 70 24.92 -3.32 6.26
CA ASP A 70 26.17 -3.81 5.69
C ASP A 70 27.34 -3.69 6.68
N GLN A 71 27.92 -4.83 7.01
CA GLN A 71 29.02 -4.99 7.98
C GLN A 71 28.77 -4.41 9.38
N LYS A 72 27.52 -4.08 9.73
CA LYS A 72 27.18 -3.54 11.05
C LYS A 72 26.68 -4.60 12.01
N GLY A 73 27.18 -4.54 13.23
CA GLY A 73 26.65 -5.28 14.37
C GLY A 73 25.31 -4.73 14.86
N TRP A 74 24.67 -5.44 15.79
CA TRP A 74 23.36 -5.05 16.33
C TRP A 74 23.38 -3.66 16.97
N GLU A 75 24.43 -3.32 17.74
CA GLU A 75 24.50 -2.05 18.45
C GLU A 75 24.45 -0.85 17.50
N ASP A 76 25.35 -0.80 16.51
CA ASP A 76 25.43 0.29 15.53
C ASP A 76 24.20 0.36 14.63
N PHE A 77 23.61 -0.79 14.31
CA PHE A 77 22.41 -0.87 13.50
C PHE A 77 21.18 -0.36 14.25
N SER A 78 21.01 -0.80 15.51
CA SER A 78 19.84 -0.51 16.33
C SER A 78 19.69 0.98 16.66
N LYS A 79 20.81 1.67 16.89
CA LYS A 79 20.85 3.11 17.23
C LYS A 79 20.85 4.06 16.03
N GLY A 80 20.99 3.54 14.81
CA GLY A 80 21.06 4.36 13.60
C GLY A 80 20.04 3.91 12.55
N PRO A 81 20.43 3.06 11.58
CA PRO A 81 19.53 2.65 10.49
C PRO A 81 18.17 2.10 10.93
N LEU A 82 18.13 1.31 12.00
CA LEU A 82 16.87 0.75 12.50
C LEU A 82 15.99 1.83 13.11
N ASP A 83 16.57 2.71 13.94
CA ASP A 83 15.82 3.78 14.61
C ASP A 83 15.18 4.73 13.59
N GLU A 84 15.97 5.18 12.61
CA GLU A 84 15.48 5.98 11.48
C GLU A 84 14.35 5.29 10.72
N TYR A 85 14.49 3.99 10.47
CA TYR A 85 13.45 3.22 9.78
C TYR A 85 12.18 3.07 10.65
N MET A 86 12.32 2.86 11.95
CA MET A 86 11.18 2.71 12.85
C MET A 86 10.38 4.01 13.00
N GLU A 87 11.06 5.16 13.02
CA GLU A 87 10.42 6.47 12.98
C GLU A 87 9.64 6.65 11.67
N PHE A 88 10.27 6.39 10.52
CA PHE A 88 9.61 6.40 9.22
C PHE A 88 8.40 5.45 9.19
N ARG A 89 8.58 4.20 9.62
CA ARG A 89 7.56 3.15 9.56
C ARG A 89 6.33 3.53 10.36
N ARG A 90 6.49 4.22 11.49
CA ARG A 90 5.34 4.67 12.31
C ARG A 90 4.44 5.61 11.51
N GLY A 91 5.01 6.63 10.88
CA GLY A 91 4.25 7.58 10.05
C GLY A 91 3.71 6.92 8.77
N TRP A 92 4.54 6.12 8.10
CA TRP A 92 4.17 5.40 6.89
C TRP A 92 3.00 4.43 7.13
N ARG A 93 3.02 3.64 8.20
CA ARG A 93 1.93 2.71 8.56
C ARG A 93 0.62 3.45 8.81
N GLN A 94 0.66 4.61 9.47
CA GLN A 94 -0.55 5.45 9.64
C GLN A 94 -1.10 5.92 8.30
N GLN A 95 -0.23 6.32 7.37
CA GLN A 95 -0.65 6.71 6.02
C GLN A 95 -1.26 5.54 5.24
N LEU A 96 -0.68 4.33 5.33
CA LEU A 96 -1.27 3.13 4.73
C LEU A 96 -2.68 2.83 5.27
N ILE A 97 -2.88 2.94 6.59
CA ILE A 97 -4.20 2.76 7.21
C ILE A 97 -5.20 3.79 6.69
N ALA A 98 -4.81 5.06 6.61
CA ALA A 98 -5.68 6.10 6.06
C ALA A 98 -6.02 5.80 4.58
N GLU A 99 -5.03 5.36 3.82
CA GLU A 99 -5.17 5.04 2.40
C GLU A 99 -6.07 3.83 2.16
N HIS A 100 -6.05 2.84 3.06
CA HIS A 100 -6.96 1.70 3.03
C HIS A 100 -8.44 2.15 2.96
N PHE A 101 -8.85 3.16 3.73
CA PHE A 101 -10.23 3.63 3.71
C PHE A 101 -10.60 4.29 2.38
N LYS A 102 -9.67 5.05 1.79
CA LYS A 102 -9.87 5.64 0.45
C LYS A 102 -9.95 4.56 -0.62
N LEU A 103 -9.02 3.61 -0.60
CA LEU A 103 -9.00 2.46 -1.51
C LEU A 103 -10.28 1.64 -1.40
N SER A 104 -10.75 1.37 -0.19
CA SER A 104 -12.00 0.66 0.03
C SER A 104 -13.19 1.41 -0.59
N ARG A 105 -13.23 2.74 -0.46
CA ARG A 105 -14.28 3.60 -1.03
C ARG A 105 -14.27 3.65 -2.56
N TYR A 106 -13.11 3.80 -3.19
CA TYR A 106 -13.02 4.03 -4.63
C TYR A 106 -12.78 2.76 -5.44
N PHE A 107 -12.11 1.77 -4.85
CA PHE A 107 -11.64 0.56 -5.53
C PHE A 107 -12.12 -0.73 -4.91
N GLY A 108 -12.74 -0.71 -3.72
CA GLY A 108 -13.24 -1.90 -3.03
C GLY A 108 -12.30 -2.44 -1.95
N LYS A 109 -12.88 -3.16 -0.97
CA LYS A 109 -12.17 -3.67 0.22
C LYS A 109 -11.04 -4.64 -0.11
N ASP A 110 -11.19 -5.42 -1.18
CA ASP A 110 -10.20 -6.40 -1.61
C ASP A 110 -8.88 -5.74 -2.04
N MET A 111 -8.94 -4.64 -2.79
CA MET A 111 -7.75 -3.83 -3.10
C MET A 111 -7.14 -3.22 -1.84
N ALA A 112 -7.97 -2.65 -0.96
CA ALA A 112 -7.48 -2.07 0.28
C ALA A 112 -6.72 -3.08 1.17
N ASN A 113 -7.21 -4.33 1.22
CA ASN A 113 -6.59 -5.42 1.97
C ASN A 113 -5.25 -5.90 1.37
N GLU A 114 -5.04 -5.78 0.06
CA GLU A 114 -3.76 -6.10 -0.59
C GLU A 114 -2.66 -5.06 -0.24
N LEU A 115 -3.04 -3.81 0.03
CA LEU A 115 -2.10 -2.79 0.55
C LEU A 115 -1.80 -3.02 2.03
N ILE A 116 -2.85 -3.07 2.84
CA ILE A 116 -2.76 -3.33 4.28
C ILE A 116 -4.04 -3.97 4.77
N ASN A 117 -3.94 -5.15 5.37
CA ASN A 117 -5.07 -5.79 6.01
C ASN A 117 -5.19 -5.30 7.46
N ILE A 118 -6.09 -4.34 7.69
CA ILE A 118 -6.30 -3.72 9.02
C ILE A 118 -6.73 -4.75 10.07
N ASP A 119 -7.51 -5.76 9.67
CA ASP A 119 -7.98 -6.84 10.57
C ASP A 119 -6.80 -7.71 11.08
N GLU A 120 -5.64 -7.62 10.41
CA GLU A 120 -4.45 -8.42 10.68
C GLU A 120 -3.24 -7.57 11.13
N ILE A 121 -3.44 -6.28 11.36
CA ILE A 121 -2.33 -5.32 11.49
C ILE A 121 -1.46 -5.52 12.74
N ASP A 122 -2.01 -6.17 13.77
CA ASP A 122 -1.31 -6.45 15.03
C ASP A 122 -0.57 -7.80 15.02
N ILE A 123 -0.67 -8.56 13.92
CA ILE A 123 -0.01 -9.85 13.78
C ILE A 123 1.44 -9.61 13.38
N ARG A 124 2.33 -9.77 14.34
CA ARG A 124 3.78 -9.67 14.11
C ARG A 124 4.38 -11.02 13.71
N PRO A 125 5.48 -11.02 12.93
CA PRO A 125 6.36 -12.18 12.84
C PRO A 125 6.74 -12.70 14.23
N THR A 126 6.89 -14.01 14.39
CA THR A 126 7.26 -14.58 15.69
C THR A 126 8.73 -14.31 15.98
N ASP A 127 9.08 -13.59 17.05
CA ASP A 127 10.46 -13.31 17.49
C ASP A 127 11.19 -14.55 18.08
N ASN A 128 10.92 -15.75 17.57
CA ASN A 128 11.59 -16.96 18.04
C ASN A 128 12.98 -17.08 17.43
N ARG A 129 13.98 -16.57 18.13
CA ARG A 129 15.40 -16.61 17.74
C ARG A 129 15.95 -18.03 17.53
N SER A 130 15.30 -19.05 18.09
CA SER A 130 15.69 -20.47 17.97
C SER A 130 15.01 -21.18 16.80
N SER A 131 14.07 -20.53 16.11
CA SER A 131 13.38 -21.07 14.93
C SER A 131 14.30 -21.05 13.70
N SER A 132 14.18 -22.05 12.83
CA SER A 132 14.81 -22.01 11.50
C SER A 132 14.24 -20.90 10.61
N LYS A 133 13.08 -20.34 10.98
CA LYS A 133 12.43 -19.21 10.31
C LYS A 133 11.99 -18.16 11.33
N PRO A 134 12.92 -17.36 11.86
CA PRO A 134 12.65 -16.44 12.97
C PRO A 134 11.83 -15.20 12.56
N CYS A 135 11.56 -15.02 11.26
CA CYS A 135 10.75 -13.91 10.74
C CYS A 135 9.50 -14.39 10.00
N SER A 136 9.18 -15.69 10.06
CA SER A 136 7.96 -16.21 9.45
C SER A 136 6.73 -15.86 10.28
N ARG A 137 5.66 -15.50 9.56
CA ARG A 137 4.33 -15.30 10.15
C ARG A 137 3.64 -16.64 10.42
N PRO A 138 2.66 -16.69 11.33
CA PRO A 138 1.83 -17.88 11.54
C PRO A 138 1.18 -18.35 10.25
N ALA A 139 1.06 -19.67 10.05
CA ALA A 139 0.56 -20.27 8.80
C ALA A 139 -0.83 -19.77 8.37
N LYS A 140 -1.69 -19.40 9.34
CA LYS A 140 -3.02 -18.82 9.08
C LYS A 140 -3.02 -17.41 8.46
N TYR A 141 -1.88 -16.72 8.42
CA TYR A 141 -1.73 -15.33 7.94
C TYR A 141 -0.67 -15.20 6.84
N GLN A 142 -0.55 -16.22 5.99
CA GLN A 142 0.43 -16.25 4.92
C GLN A 142 0.14 -15.30 3.76
N HIS A 143 -1.11 -14.81 3.62
CA HIS A 143 -1.41 -13.80 2.62
C HIS A 143 -0.66 -12.50 2.97
N SER A 144 0.30 -12.17 2.12
CA SER A 144 1.23 -11.06 2.35
C SER A 144 0.74 -9.83 1.63
N ASP A 145 0.26 -8.87 2.41
CA ASP A 145 0.10 -7.48 1.96
C ASP A 145 1.45 -6.73 2.04
N ILE A 146 1.46 -5.49 1.57
CA ILE A 146 2.66 -4.66 1.47
C ILE A 146 3.27 -4.36 2.86
N GLU A 147 2.44 -4.07 3.87
CA GLU A 147 2.92 -3.79 5.24
C GLU A 147 3.58 -5.03 5.85
N LYS A 148 2.94 -6.17 5.68
CA LYS A 148 3.43 -7.46 6.15
C LYS A 148 4.76 -7.87 5.52
N LEU A 149 4.96 -7.61 4.23
CA LEU A 149 6.26 -7.80 3.56
C LEU A 149 7.32 -6.87 4.14
N ALA A 150 6.98 -5.61 4.40
CA ALA A 150 7.90 -4.65 5.02
C ALA A 150 8.34 -5.10 6.42
N ALA A 151 7.40 -5.59 7.24
CA ALA A 151 7.69 -6.12 8.58
C ALA A 151 8.61 -7.36 8.53
N GLU A 152 8.44 -8.23 7.53
CA GLU A 152 9.32 -9.39 7.34
C GLU A 152 10.74 -8.97 6.94
N ILE A 153 10.87 -8.01 6.02
CA ILE A 153 12.19 -7.45 5.63
C ILE A 153 12.89 -6.80 6.82
N GLU A 154 12.17 -6.02 7.63
CA GLU A 154 12.72 -5.39 8.83
C GLU A 154 13.23 -6.43 9.83
N CYS A 155 12.44 -7.46 10.12
CA CYS A 155 12.86 -8.57 10.98
C CYS A 155 14.14 -9.23 10.45
N HIS A 156 14.19 -9.54 9.15
CA HIS A 156 15.37 -10.13 8.52
C HIS A 156 16.61 -9.23 8.66
N ALA A 157 16.46 -7.91 8.49
CA ALA A 157 17.55 -6.95 8.68
C ALA A 157 18.10 -6.97 10.12
N ARG A 158 17.24 -7.11 11.14
CA ARG A 158 17.69 -7.28 12.54
C ARG A 158 18.47 -8.58 12.74
N PHE A 159 17.96 -9.69 12.23
CA PHE A 159 18.64 -10.98 12.38
C PHE A 159 19.97 -11.02 11.65
N MET A 160 20.09 -10.30 10.53
CA MET A 160 21.36 -10.14 9.81
C MET A 160 22.45 -9.49 10.65
N THR A 161 22.11 -8.49 11.46
CA THR A 161 23.11 -7.79 12.29
C THR A 161 23.49 -8.59 13.52
N VAL A 162 22.56 -9.37 14.08
CA VAL A 162 22.90 -10.39 15.10
C VAL A 162 23.85 -11.45 14.54
N LYS A 163 23.65 -11.88 13.28
CA LYS A 163 24.57 -12.80 12.61
C LYS A 163 25.94 -12.16 12.31
N GLN A 164 25.98 -10.86 12.02
CA GLN A 164 27.23 -10.11 11.91
C GLN A 164 28.01 -10.08 13.23
N ASP A 165 27.33 -9.86 14.36
CA ASP A 165 27.98 -9.91 15.68
C ASP A 165 28.59 -11.29 15.98
N ALA A 166 27.88 -12.36 15.61
CA ALA A 166 28.41 -13.72 15.74
C ALA A 166 29.65 -13.95 14.87
N VAL A 167 29.69 -13.40 13.65
CA VAL A 167 30.88 -13.44 12.78
C VAL A 167 32.03 -12.66 13.40
N ASN A 168 31.78 -11.44 13.89
CA ASN A 168 32.79 -10.60 14.53
C ASN A 168 33.39 -11.30 15.77
N GLY A 169 32.54 -11.86 16.64
CA GLY A 169 33.01 -12.59 17.82
C GLY A 169 33.85 -13.83 17.48
N ARG A 170 33.49 -14.58 16.42
CA ARG A 170 34.27 -15.74 15.95
C ARG A 170 35.61 -15.34 15.34
N LEU A 171 35.66 -14.20 14.64
CA LEU A 171 36.91 -13.61 14.12
C LEU A 171 37.84 -13.22 15.27
N ASP A 172 37.31 -12.50 16.27
CA ASP A 172 38.09 -12.06 17.44
C ASP A 172 38.62 -13.25 18.26
N ALA A 173 37.84 -14.33 18.34
CA ALA A 173 38.22 -15.57 19.03
C ALA A 173 39.12 -16.52 18.21
N GLN A 174 39.47 -16.17 16.97
CA GLN A 174 40.27 -17.00 16.05
C GLN A 174 39.72 -18.42 15.81
N GLN A 175 38.39 -18.59 15.88
CA GLN A 175 37.72 -19.89 15.69
C GLN A 175 37.39 -20.15 14.22
N THR A 176 38.39 -20.60 13.44
CA THR A 176 38.28 -20.75 11.98
C THR A 176 37.22 -21.76 11.52
N ASP A 177 37.03 -22.85 12.26
CA ASP A 177 36.10 -23.92 11.86
C ASP A 177 34.64 -23.48 11.98
N GLU A 178 34.32 -22.72 13.02
CA GLU A 178 33.00 -22.16 13.24
C GLU A 178 32.74 -20.89 12.39
N LEU A 179 33.81 -20.19 11.99
CA LEU A 179 33.69 -18.96 11.21
C LEU A 179 33.02 -19.19 9.85
N VAL A 180 33.37 -20.28 9.16
CA VAL A 180 32.81 -20.62 7.84
C VAL A 180 31.30 -20.84 7.93
N GLU A 181 30.83 -21.55 8.96
CA GLU A 181 29.40 -21.79 9.18
C GLU A 181 28.64 -20.47 9.46
N ALA A 182 29.22 -19.58 10.28
CA ALA A 182 28.61 -18.27 10.57
C ALA A 182 28.52 -17.40 9.31
N LEU A 183 29.57 -17.39 8.48
CA LEU A 183 29.59 -16.66 7.21
C LEU A 183 28.55 -17.19 6.23
N ASN A 184 28.43 -18.51 6.08
CA ASN A 184 27.42 -19.12 5.21
C ASN A 184 26.01 -18.77 5.69
N SER A 185 25.73 -18.94 6.99
CA SER A 185 24.43 -18.58 7.58
C SER A 185 24.08 -17.10 7.36
N LYS A 186 25.07 -16.20 7.48
CA LYS A 186 24.90 -14.77 7.20
C LYS A 186 24.62 -14.52 5.70
N MET A 187 25.35 -15.16 4.80
CA MET A 187 25.17 -15.01 3.36
C MET A 187 23.79 -15.48 2.90
N ASP A 188 23.33 -16.62 3.42
CA ASP A 188 21.99 -17.15 3.13
C ASP A 188 20.91 -16.16 3.54
N LEU A 189 20.97 -15.66 4.78
CA LEU A 189 20.00 -14.69 5.28
C LEU A 189 20.07 -13.37 4.48
N MET A 190 21.25 -12.93 4.05
CA MET A 190 21.40 -11.75 3.20
C MET A 190 20.70 -11.93 1.84
N ASN A 191 20.86 -13.11 1.23
CA ASN A 191 20.22 -13.44 -0.04
C ASN A 191 18.70 -13.52 0.10
N GLU A 192 18.20 -14.12 1.19
CA GLU A 192 16.77 -14.13 1.51
C GLU A 192 16.22 -12.71 1.69
N THR A 193 16.93 -11.85 2.42
CA THR A 193 16.53 -10.46 2.67
C THR A 193 16.45 -9.66 1.36
N LYS A 194 17.45 -9.80 0.49
CA LYS A 194 17.43 -9.21 -0.86
C LYS A 194 16.28 -9.73 -1.71
N ASN A 195 15.97 -11.02 -1.61
CA ASN A 195 14.84 -11.62 -2.31
C ASN A 195 13.50 -11.08 -1.80
N LEU A 196 13.36 -10.86 -0.50
CA LEU A 196 12.16 -10.22 0.08
C LEU A 196 11.97 -8.79 -0.43
N LEU A 197 13.04 -7.98 -0.52
CA LEU A 197 12.95 -6.64 -1.12
C LEU A 197 12.51 -6.69 -2.59
N ARG A 198 13.02 -7.65 -3.37
CA ARG A 198 12.56 -7.88 -4.76
C ARG A 198 11.10 -8.33 -4.81
N LYS A 199 10.63 -9.12 -3.85
CA LYS A 199 9.21 -9.50 -3.75
C LYS A 199 8.34 -8.29 -3.43
N TYR A 200 8.78 -7.40 -2.55
CA TYR A 200 8.10 -6.14 -2.26
C TYR A 200 7.95 -5.29 -3.53
N ASP A 201 9.03 -5.11 -4.29
CA ASP A 201 9.00 -4.36 -5.56
C ASP A 201 8.04 -4.98 -6.58
N LYS A 202 8.13 -6.30 -6.80
CA LYS A 202 7.21 -7.03 -7.68
C LYS A 202 5.75 -6.92 -7.24
N ALA A 203 5.48 -7.09 -5.94
CA ALA A 203 4.15 -6.93 -5.38
C ALA A 203 3.66 -5.50 -5.61
N SER A 204 4.55 -4.52 -5.48
CA SER A 204 4.21 -3.12 -5.67
C SER A 204 3.81 -2.79 -7.09
N VAL A 205 4.63 -3.19 -8.06
CA VAL A 205 4.33 -3.03 -9.48
C VAL A 205 3.04 -3.79 -9.86
N SER A 206 2.86 -5.01 -9.35
CA SER A 206 1.65 -5.79 -9.61
C SER A 206 0.40 -5.10 -9.08
N TYR A 207 0.46 -4.53 -7.89
CA TYR A 207 -0.64 -3.82 -7.26
C TYR A 207 -1.00 -2.53 -8.02
N LEU A 208 0.01 -1.76 -8.44
CA LEU A 208 -0.20 -0.55 -9.24
C LEU A 208 -0.84 -0.85 -10.59
N ARG A 209 -0.47 -1.96 -11.25
CA ARG A 209 -1.16 -2.42 -12.48
C ARG A 209 -2.62 -2.77 -12.24
N LYS A 210 -2.94 -3.41 -11.10
CA LYS A 210 -4.33 -3.72 -10.72
C LYS A 210 -5.13 -2.44 -10.46
N LEU A 211 -4.52 -1.46 -9.77
CA LEU A 211 -5.13 -0.15 -9.55
C LEU A 211 -5.44 0.57 -10.87
N ASP A 212 -4.47 0.62 -11.78
CA ASP A 212 -4.64 1.22 -13.11
C ASP A 212 -5.76 0.54 -13.90
N THR A 213 -5.79 -0.80 -13.91
CA THR A 213 -6.86 -1.57 -14.56
C THR A 213 -8.25 -1.22 -13.99
N ARG A 214 -8.37 -1.04 -12.66
CA ARG A 214 -9.63 -0.61 -12.03
C ARG A 214 -9.98 0.83 -12.36
N LEU A 215 -9.02 1.75 -12.40
CA LEU A 215 -9.24 3.12 -12.85
C LEU A 215 -9.81 3.17 -14.28
N THR A 216 -9.23 2.38 -15.20
CA THR A 216 -9.76 2.27 -16.57
C THR A 216 -11.20 1.74 -16.57
N THR A 217 -11.48 0.73 -15.75
CA THR A 217 -12.84 0.16 -15.62
C THR A 217 -13.86 1.17 -15.07
N LEU A 218 -13.44 2.09 -14.20
CA LEU A 218 -14.27 3.17 -13.67
C LEU A 218 -14.54 4.28 -14.71
N GLY A 219 -13.86 4.26 -15.86
CA GLY A 219 -14.06 5.19 -16.96
C GLY A 219 -13.04 6.34 -17.02
N VAL A 220 -11.86 6.17 -16.39
CA VAL A 220 -10.72 7.06 -16.63
C VAL A 220 -10.13 6.72 -18.01
N SER A 221 -10.10 7.72 -18.91
CA SER A 221 -9.58 7.57 -20.26
C SER A 221 -8.09 7.24 -20.26
N THR A 222 -7.69 6.16 -20.93
CA THR A 222 -6.28 5.85 -21.20
C THR A 222 -5.81 6.63 -22.43
N VAL A 223 -4.67 7.31 -22.34
CA VAL A 223 -4.01 7.85 -23.53
C VAL A 223 -3.35 6.68 -24.27
N THR A 224 -3.92 6.25 -25.39
CA THR A 224 -3.18 5.44 -26.39
C THR A 224 -2.14 6.35 -27.02
N ALA A 225 -0.88 6.21 -26.61
CA ALA A 225 0.23 6.77 -27.38
C ALA A 225 0.24 6.05 -28.73
N LEU A 226 0.00 6.81 -29.80
CA LEU A 226 0.22 6.40 -31.20
C LEU A 226 1.72 6.41 -31.52
#